data_AF-A0A2P8CVC2-F1
#
_entry.id   AF-A0A2P8CVC2-F1
#
_cell.length_a   1.000
_cell.length_b   1.000
_cell.length_c   1.000
_cell.angle_alpha   90.00
_cell.angle_beta   90.00
_cell.angle_gamma   90.00
#
_symmetry.space_group_name_H-M   'P 1'
#
loop_
_entity.id
_entity.type
_entity.pdbx_description
1 polymer ?
#
loop_
_entity_poly.entity_id
_entity_poly.type
_entity_poly.pdbx_seq_one_letter_code
_entity_poly.pdbx_strand_id
1 'polypeptide(L)'
;MRKTKNLTPTLAATGALVLLALTGCSSLGQGDVYDFTRFEGELPSEKITIGFSEELLELAKADGVNPLITSVTVTGRELEGSMCAADVEFTYADGGLDRLADASDDKNSNNEGKSPQEIVAGRTVQGPGDGLTEDKFDESKPEEGTYISEDFTTAVLVAPCAESPTDEDRNLKLKFPDEETYPGYPVHFAEASITFLNDGTIGLIQDESEVKEYQPDSNDQWISD
;
A
#
# COMPACT_ATOMS: atom_id res chain seq x y z
N MET A 1 35.66 36.47 -61.22
CA MET A 1 34.61 37.02 -60.34
C MET A 1 33.37 36.14 -60.42
N ARG A 2 32.70 35.93 -59.28
CA ARG A 2 31.45 35.17 -59.02
C ARG A 2 31.53 33.63 -58.92
N LYS A 3 31.56 33.21 -57.65
CA LYS A 3 30.99 31.97 -57.04
C LYS A 3 29.48 31.86 -57.43
N THR A 4 28.77 30.72 -57.41
CA THR A 4 28.72 29.70 -56.34
C THR A 4 27.97 28.43 -56.81
N LYS A 5 28.47 27.30 -56.28
CA LYS A 5 27.99 25.91 -56.05
C LYS A 5 26.47 25.60 -56.09
N ASN A 6 26.17 24.35 -56.49
CA ASN A 6 25.11 23.44 -55.96
C ASN A 6 25.57 21.99 -56.26
N LEU A 7 26.06 21.20 -55.29
CA LEU A 7 25.38 20.31 -54.32
C LEU A 7 24.81 19.00 -54.94
N THR A 8 25.58 17.94 -54.69
CA THR A 8 25.42 16.52 -55.06
C THR A 8 24.37 15.82 -54.18
N PRO A 9 23.64 14.78 -54.67
CA PRO A 9 22.67 14.05 -53.87
C PRO A 9 23.31 13.02 -52.93
N THR A 10 22.67 12.87 -51.77
CA THR A 10 22.97 11.99 -50.65
C THR A 10 22.62 10.54 -50.98
N LEU A 11 23.51 9.60 -50.63
CA LEU A 11 23.23 8.16 -50.58
C LEU A 11 23.41 7.69 -49.13
N ALA A 12 22.37 7.02 -48.61
CA ALA A 12 22.30 6.44 -47.28
C ALA A 12 23.16 5.18 -47.16
N ALA A 13 23.70 4.92 -45.96
CA ALA A 13 23.91 3.57 -45.42
C ALA A 13 24.44 3.62 -43.97
N THR A 14 23.59 3.20 -43.04
CA THR A 14 23.84 2.25 -41.93
C THR A 14 25.08 2.41 -41.03
N GLY A 15 24.82 2.51 -39.72
CA GLY A 15 25.78 2.13 -38.69
C GLY A 15 25.47 2.72 -37.31
N ALA A 16 24.33 2.36 -36.73
CA ALA A 16 24.04 2.65 -35.33
C ALA A 16 24.86 1.70 -34.44
N LEU A 17 25.85 2.24 -33.74
CA LEU A 17 26.44 1.64 -32.54
C LEU A 17 25.99 2.49 -31.36
N VAL A 18 24.78 2.19 -30.87
CA VAL A 18 24.34 2.67 -29.56
C VAL A 18 25.05 1.81 -28.54
N LEU A 19 26.08 2.36 -27.91
CA LEU A 19 26.63 1.84 -26.66
C LEU A 19 25.56 2.02 -25.59
N LEU A 20 24.76 0.98 -25.35
CA LEU A 20 23.94 0.84 -24.15
C LEU A 20 24.91 0.71 -22.97
N ALA A 21 25.21 1.83 -22.31
CA ALA A 21 25.66 1.80 -20.94
C ALA A 21 24.50 1.23 -20.11
N LEU A 22 24.71 0.04 -19.53
CA LEU A 22 23.83 -0.54 -18.52
C LEU A 22 23.92 0.32 -17.26
N THR A 23 23.17 1.42 -17.25
CA THR A 23 22.68 2.05 -16.03
C THR A 23 21.21 1.67 -15.91
N GLY A 24 20.93 0.47 -15.36
CA GLY A 24 19.67 0.23 -14.67
C GLY A 24 19.89 0.72 -13.24
N CYS A 25 19.40 1.89 -12.85
CA CYS A 25 18.01 2.22 -12.49
C CYS A 25 17.46 1.35 -11.36
N SER A 26 17.99 1.55 -10.16
CA SER A 26 17.28 1.30 -8.89
C SER A 26 17.57 2.49 -7.96
N SER A 27 17.13 3.69 -8.36
CA SER A 27 17.22 4.87 -7.49
C SER A 27 16.06 5.85 -7.74
N LEU A 28 14.88 5.31 -8.00
CA LEU A 28 13.64 6.06 -7.94
C LEU A 28 13.11 5.89 -6.52
N GLY A 29 13.49 6.80 -5.62
CA GLY A 29 12.97 6.91 -4.24
C GLY A 29 12.58 5.58 -3.59
N GLN A 30 13.58 4.73 -3.32
CA GLN A 30 13.38 3.42 -2.73
C GLN A 30 12.89 3.61 -1.30
N GLY A 31 11.58 3.70 -1.11
CA GLY A 31 10.99 3.37 0.18
C GLY A 31 11.32 1.91 0.46
N ASP A 32 11.55 1.58 1.72
CA ASP A 32 11.79 0.21 2.12
C ASP A 32 10.52 -0.61 1.83
N VAL A 33 10.64 -1.64 0.99
CA VAL A 33 9.50 -2.47 0.57
C VAL A 33 9.42 -3.74 1.42
N TYR A 34 8.23 -4.04 1.93
CA TYR A 34 7.86 -5.35 2.47
C TYR A 34 6.96 -6.08 1.49
N ASP A 35 7.37 -7.26 1.06
CA ASP A 35 6.65 -8.08 0.07
C ASP A 35 5.99 -9.34 0.66
N PHE A 36 5.86 -9.40 1.99
CA PHE A 36 5.41 -10.57 2.75
C PHE A 36 6.37 -11.76 2.79
N THR A 37 7.55 -11.67 2.17
CA THR A 37 8.65 -12.62 2.37
C THR A 37 9.72 -12.01 3.27
N ARG A 38 10.09 -10.76 2.99
CA ARG A 38 11.15 -10.05 3.69
C ARG A 38 10.99 -8.55 3.55
N PHE A 39 11.41 -7.82 4.58
CA PHE A 39 11.59 -6.38 4.50
C PHE A 39 12.97 -5.99 3.92
N GLU A 40 12.98 -5.14 2.90
CA GLU A 40 14.19 -4.65 2.22
C GLU A 40 14.71 -3.32 2.81
N GLY A 41 14.63 -3.14 4.13
CA GLY A 41 15.05 -1.92 4.83
C GLY A 41 15.49 -2.14 6.27
N GLU A 42 15.63 -1.04 7.01
CA GLU A 42 15.90 -1.04 8.45
C GLU A 42 14.63 -0.68 9.22
N LEU A 43 14.32 -1.44 10.28
CA LEU A 43 13.18 -1.14 11.17
C LEU A 43 13.69 -0.66 12.53
N PRO A 44 12.98 0.30 13.17
CA PRO A 44 11.81 1.01 12.65
C PRO A 44 12.20 2.04 11.57
N SER A 45 11.26 2.39 10.68
CA SER A 45 11.49 3.32 9.55
C SER A 45 10.47 4.45 9.54
N GLU A 46 10.87 5.65 9.08
CA GLU A 46 9.93 6.78 8.87
C GLU A 46 8.90 6.47 7.77
N LYS A 47 9.21 5.54 6.87
CA LYS A 47 8.36 5.19 5.74
C LYS A 47 8.51 3.72 5.36
N ILE A 48 7.39 3.04 5.20
CA ILE A 48 7.33 1.65 4.75
C ILE A 48 6.35 1.54 3.59
N THR A 49 6.73 0.82 2.54
CA THR A 49 5.80 0.41 1.48
C THR A 49 5.55 -1.08 1.62
N ILE A 50 4.30 -1.48 1.79
CA ILE A 50 3.88 -2.88 1.83
C ILE A 50 3.22 -3.18 0.50
N GLY A 51 3.61 -4.25 -0.17
CA GLY A 51 3.05 -4.61 -1.48
C GLY A 51 3.26 -6.06 -1.80
N PHE A 52 2.88 -6.45 -3.02
CA PHE A 52 3.02 -7.82 -3.48
C PHE A 52 4.06 -7.92 -4.59
N SER A 53 4.80 -9.02 -4.62
CA SER A 53 5.66 -9.35 -5.75
C SER A 53 4.82 -9.60 -7.01
N GLU A 54 5.40 -9.37 -8.19
CA GLU A 54 4.73 -9.67 -9.46
C GLU A 54 4.37 -11.16 -9.56
N GLU A 55 5.23 -12.05 -9.04
CA GLU A 55 5.02 -13.49 -9.01
C GLU A 55 3.75 -13.87 -8.22
N LEU A 56 3.59 -13.30 -7.01
CA LEU A 56 2.41 -13.56 -6.18
C LEU A 56 1.13 -13.05 -6.86
N LEU A 57 1.17 -11.86 -7.47
CA LEU A 57 0.02 -11.30 -8.18
C LEU A 57 -0.37 -12.14 -9.41
N GLU A 58 0.60 -12.65 -10.16
CA GLU A 58 0.34 -13.55 -11.29
C GLU A 58 -0.25 -14.90 -10.84
N LEU A 59 0.25 -15.45 -9.73
CA LEU A 59 -0.26 -16.68 -9.14
C LEU A 59 -1.70 -16.51 -8.64
N ALA A 60 -1.96 -15.49 -7.83
CA ALA A 60 -3.29 -15.16 -7.31
C ALA A 60 -4.32 -15.01 -8.45
N LYS A 61 -3.92 -14.29 -9.50
CA LYS A 61 -4.75 -14.12 -10.71
C LYS A 61 -5.02 -15.44 -11.43
N ALA A 62 -4.07 -16.36 -11.48
CA ALA A 62 -4.27 -17.69 -12.08
C ALA A 62 -5.30 -18.52 -11.31
N ASP A 63 -5.38 -18.32 -9.99
CA ASP A 63 -6.36 -18.95 -9.10
C ASP A 63 -7.70 -18.19 -9.05
N GLY A 64 -7.79 -17.02 -9.68
CA GLY A 64 -9.00 -16.19 -9.74
C GLY A 64 -9.14 -15.21 -8.57
N VAL A 65 -8.13 -15.12 -7.71
CA VAL A 65 -8.05 -14.14 -6.61
C VAL A 65 -7.53 -12.81 -7.17
N ASN A 66 -8.28 -11.74 -6.93
CA ASN A 66 -7.96 -10.41 -7.44
C ASN A 66 -7.95 -9.39 -6.30
N PRO A 67 -6.78 -9.02 -5.75
CA PRO A 67 -6.69 -7.99 -4.73
C PRO A 67 -7.12 -6.62 -5.29
N LEU A 68 -7.87 -5.85 -4.51
CA LEU A 68 -8.30 -4.50 -4.87
C LEU A 68 -7.19 -3.47 -4.65
N ILE A 69 -6.38 -3.68 -3.62
CA ILE A 69 -5.21 -2.86 -3.25
C ILE A 69 -3.97 -3.71 -3.50
N THR A 70 -3.00 -3.19 -4.25
CA THR A 70 -1.75 -3.89 -4.60
C THR A 70 -0.57 -3.43 -3.75
N SER A 71 -0.65 -2.22 -3.20
CA SER A 71 0.34 -1.71 -2.26
C SER A 71 -0.25 -0.64 -1.35
N VAL A 72 0.30 -0.53 -0.15
CA VAL A 72 0.04 0.53 0.81
C VAL A 72 1.38 1.16 1.19
N THR A 73 1.46 2.48 1.10
CA THR A 73 2.61 3.22 1.63
C THR A 73 2.22 3.92 2.91
N VAL A 74 2.96 3.66 3.99
CA VAL A 74 2.77 4.25 5.30
C VAL A 74 3.93 5.19 5.59
N THR A 75 3.63 6.42 5.95
CA THR A 75 4.62 7.43 6.35
C THR A 75 4.30 7.90 7.75
N GLY A 76 5.22 7.70 8.68
CA GLY A 76 5.00 8.07 10.07
C GLY A 76 4.98 9.58 10.24
N ARG A 77 4.16 10.03 11.18
CA ARG A 77 3.95 11.44 11.49
C ARG A 77 4.33 11.68 12.94
N GLU A 78 5.27 12.58 13.16
CA GLU A 78 5.55 13.10 14.50
C GLU A 78 4.36 13.96 14.94
N LEU A 79 3.78 13.63 16.10
CA LEU A 79 2.69 14.40 16.71
C LEU A 79 3.13 14.90 18.08
N GLU A 80 2.67 16.10 18.43
CA GLU A 80 2.78 16.59 19.80
C GLU A 80 1.75 15.85 20.68
N GLY A 81 2.19 15.17 21.73
CA GLY A 81 1.31 14.54 22.73
C GLY A 81 1.60 13.07 22.96
N SER A 82 0.54 12.30 23.24
CA SER A 82 0.62 10.88 23.60
C SER A 82 0.09 9.93 22.51
N MET A 83 -0.38 10.49 21.40
CA MET A 83 -0.87 9.72 20.25
C MET A 83 0.20 9.71 19.17
N CYS A 84 0.19 8.65 18.38
CA CYS A 84 1.02 8.49 17.21
C CYS A 84 0.13 8.48 15.98
N ALA A 85 0.66 8.94 14.85
CA ALA A 85 -0.05 8.90 13.60
C ALA A 85 0.83 8.51 12.44
N ALA A 86 0.18 8.09 11.36
CA ALA A 86 0.80 7.88 10.08
C ALA A 86 -0.15 8.27 8.95
N ASP A 87 0.42 8.80 7.89
CA ASP A 87 -0.24 8.99 6.61
C ASP A 87 -0.15 7.69 5.82
N VAL A 88 -1.26 7.31 5.19
CA VAL A 88 -1.42 6.09 4.40
C VAL A 88 -1.84 6.46 2.99
N GLU A 89 -1.14 5.91 2.01
CA GLU A 89 -1.46 6.02 0.58
C GLU A 89 -1.77 4.63 0.02
N PHE A 90 -2.95 4.48 -0.59
CA PHE A 90 -3.40 3.24 -1.19
C PHE A 90 -3.11 3.22 -2.69
N THR A 91 -2.40 2.18 -3.15
CA THR A 91 -2.26 1.87 -4.57
C THR A 91 -3.23 0.77 -4.96
N TYR A 92 -4.16 1.08 -5.86
CA TYR A 92 -5.20 0.16 -6.30
C TYR A 92 -4.79 -0.66 -7.52
N ALA A 93 -5.30 -1.89 -7.60
CA ALA A 93 -5.36 -2.64 -8.85
C ALA A 93 -6.26 -1.94 -9.87
N ASP A 94 -6.19 -2.35 -11.14
CA ASP A 94 -7.07 -1.84 -12.19
C ASP A 94 -8.56 -2.04 -11.83
N GLY A 95 -9.28 -0.93 -11.67
CA GLY A 95 -10.69 -0.90 -11.23
C GLY A 95 -10.90 -1.29 -9.76
N GLY A 96 -9.85 -1.44 -8.96
CA GLY A 96 -9.94 -1.82 -7.55
C GLY A 96 -10.65 -0.75 -6.72
N LEU A 97 -10.33 0.53 -6.96
CA LEU A 97 -10.99 1.66 -6.31
C LEU A 97 -12.49 1.73 -6.65
N ASP A 98 -12.84 1.60 -7.93
CA ASP A 98 -14.25 1.63 -8.37
C ASP A 98 -15.07 0.53 -7.67
N ARG A 99 -14.53 -0.70 -7.62
CA ARG A 99 -15.18 -1.82 -6.92
C ARG A 99 -15.31 -1.58 -5.41
N LEU A 100 -14.28 -1.01 -4.78
CA LEU A 100 -14.31 -0.69 -3.36
C LEU A 100 -15.35 0.40 -3.06
N ALA A 101 -15.42 1.43 -3.90
CA ALA A 101 -16.40 2.51 -3.81
C ALA A 101 -17.83 1.97 -4.02
N ASP A 102 -18.07 1.19 -5.07
CA ASP A 102 -19.36 0.54 -5.33
C ASP A 102 -19.81 -0.32 -4.15
N ALA A 103 -18.89 -1.07 -3.55
CA ALA A 103 -19.18 -1.91 -2.40
C ALA A 103 -19.38 -1.11 -1.10
N SER A 104 -18.84 0.11 -1.00
CA SER A 104 -19.12 1.05 0.08
C SER A 104 -20.49 1.71 -0.05
N ASP A 105 -21.01 1.82 -1.27
CA ASP A 105 -22.35 2.35 -1.55
C ASP A 105 -23.46 1.29 -1.44
N ASP A 106 -23.11 -0.01 -1.42
CA ASP A 106 -24.08 -1.10 -1.25
C ASP A 106 -24.70 -1.09 0.16
N LYS A 107 -25.98 -0.73 0.23
CA LYS A 107 -26.76 -0.65 1.47
C LYS A 107 -27.39 -1.99 1.86
N ASN A 108 -26.55 -3.00 2.03
CA ASN A 108 -26.96 -4.25 2.67
C ASN A 108 -27.06 -4.09 4.20
N SER A 109 -27.58 -5.10 4.89
CA SER A 109 -27.81 -5.06 6.35
C SER A 109 -26.53 -4.87 7.19
N ASN A 110 -25.34 -5.12 6.64
CA ASN A 110 -24.07 -4.96 7.34
C ASN A 110 -23.50 -3.54 7.22
N ASN A 111 -24.00 -2.79 6.24
CA ASN A 111 -23.60 -1.42 5.89
C ASN A 111 -24.67 -0.38 6.28
N GLU A 112 -25.82 -0.81 6.81
CA GLU A 112 -26.91 0.09 7.17
C GLU A 112 -26.48 1.10 8.23
N GLY A 113 -26.62 2.40 7.91
CA GLY A 113 -26.28 3.50 8.80
C GLY A 113 -24.81 3.89 8.83
N LYS A 114 -23.92 3.16 8.13
CA LYS A 114 -22.51 3.52 7.97
C LYS A 114 -22.30 4.46 6.80
N SER A 115 -21.37 5.39 6.95
CA SER A 115 -20.80 6.17 5.86
C SER A 115 -19.89 5.30 4.98
N PRO A 116 -19.63 5.71 3.73
CA PRO A 116 -18.64 5.07 2.88
C PRO A 116 -17.26 4.94 3.55
N GLN A 117 -16.82 5.98 4.29
CA GLN A 117 -15.55 5.97 5.01
C GLN A 117 -15.49 4.92 6.12
N GLU A 118 -16.58 4.73 6.88
CA GLU A 118 -16.66 3.64 7.87
C GLU A 118 -16.54 2.26 7.23
N ILE A 119 -17.14 2.08 6.05
CA ILE A 119 -17.10 0.80 5.33
C ILE A 119 -15.71 0.56 4.75
N VAL A 120 -15.10 1.57 4.13
CA VAL A 120 -13.74 1.47 3.58
C VAL A 120 -12.72 1.24 4.69
N ALA A 121 -12.81 1.97 5.81
CA ALA A 121 -11.95 1.77 6.98
C ALA A 121 -12.02 0.34 7.49
N GLY A 122 -13.22 -0.19 7.73
CA GLY A 122 -13.39 -1.57 8.22
C GLY A 122 -12.87 -2.66 7.26
N ARG A 123 -12.69 -2.34 5.98
CA ARG A 123 -12.15 -3.24 4.96
C ARG A 123 -10.63 -3.14 4.79
N THR A 124 -10.05 -1.97 5.07
CA THR A 124 -8.64 -1.66 4.77
C THR A 124 -7.77 -1.57 6.02
N VAL A 125 -8.38 -1.35 7.19
CA VAL A 125 -7.67 -1.19 8.46
C VAL A 125 -8.42 -1.91 9.58
N GLN A 126 -7.69 -2.58 10.46
CA GLN A 126 -8.19 -3.02 11.77
C GLN A 126 -7.30 -2.43 12.85
N GLY A 127 -7.90 -1.67 13.75
CA GLY A 127 -7.17 -0.97 14.82
C GLY A 127 -7.93 0.24 15.32
N PRO A 128 -7.63 1.46 14.85
CA PRO A 128 -7.74 2.70 15.61
C PRO A 128 -9.17 3.27 15.67
N GLY A 129 -10.20 2.44 15.86
CA GLY A 129 -11.59 2.88 15.97
C GLY A 129 -12.29 3.08 14.62
N ASP A 130 -13.38 3.85 14.65
CA ASP A 130 -14.30 4.00 13.52
C ASP A 130 -13.65 4.73 12.33
N GLY A 131 -14.13 4.43 11.12
CA GLY A 131 -13.76 5.20 9.92
C GLY A 131 -14.42 6.57 9.93
N LEU A 132 -13.63 7.61 9.77
CA LEU A 132 -14.08 9.00 9.73
C LEU A 132 -13.62 9.64 8.43
N THR A 133 -14.24 10.76 8.06
CA THR A 133 -13.75 11.58 6.96
C THR A 133 -12.48 12.33 7.37
N GLU A 134 -11.55 12.50 6.43
CA GLU A 134 -10.25 13.16 6.69
C GLU A 134 -10.38 14.59 7.24
N ASP A 135 -11.44 15.32 6.89
CA ASP A 135 -11.72 16.67 7.41
C ASP A 135 -11.98 16.71 8.92
N LYS A 136 -12.20 15.55 9.57
CA LYS A 136 -12.37 15.41 11.01
C LYS A 136 -11.05 15.26 11.76
N PHE A 137 -9.94 15.04 11.06
CA PHE A 137 -8.63 14.97 11.68
C PHE A 137 -8.20 16.35 12.18
N ASP A 138 -7.85 16.45 13.47
CA ASP A 138 -7.30 17.66 14.08
C ASP A 138 -5.92 17.33 14.66
N GLU A 139 -4.87 17.72 13.95
CA GLU A 139 -3.48 17.50 14.34
C GLU A 139 -3.12 18.16 15.69
N SER A 140 -3.81 19.24 16.08
CA SER A 140 -3.56 19.92 17.35
C SER A 140 -4.18 19.21 18.56
N LYS A 141 -5.10 18.29 18.30
CA LYS A 141 -5.82 17.50 19.29
C LYS A 141 -6.13 16.11 18.69
N PRO A 142 -5.08 15.29 18.45
CA PRO A 142 -5.27 14.01 17.79
C PRO A 142 -6.14 13.09 18.63
N GLU A 143 -7.18 12.54 18.02
CA GLU A 143 -8.07 11.53 18.60
C GLU A 143 -7.85 10.22 17.85
N GLU A 144 -8.03 9.10 18.55
CA GLU A 144 -7.91 7.77 17.93
C GLU A 144 -8.92 7.63 16.79
N GLY A 145 -8.47 7.25 15.60
CA GLY A 145 -9.33 7.20 14.42
C GLY A 145 -8.63 6.69 13.16
N THR A 146 -9.45 6.24 12.21
CA THR A 146 -9.06 6.05 10.80
C THR A 146 -9.71 7.14 9.96
N TYR A 147 -8.96 8.15 9.55
CA TYR A 147 -9.47 9.33 8.85
C TYR A 147 -9.22 9.22 7.35
N ILE A 148 -10.23 8.86 6.57
CA ILE A 148 -10.11 8.54 5.14
C ILE A 148 -10.53 9.73 4.28
N SER A 149 -9.74 10.00 3.24
CA SER A 149 -10.06 10.97 2.18
C SER A 149 -11.39 10.65 1.48
N GLU A 150 -12.03 11.68 0.89
CA GLU A 150 -13.30 11.50 0.18
C GLU A 150 -13.17 10.60 -1.07
N ASP A 151 -11.98 10.54 -1.68
CA ASP A 151 -11.68 9.71 -2.85
C ASP A 151 -11.08 8.34 -2.49
N PHE A 152 -10.96 8.04 -1.19
CA PHE A 152 -10.40 6.82 -0.62
C PHE A 152 -8.94 6.54 -0.99
N THR A 153 -8.20 7.50 -1.55
CA THR A 153 -6.80 7.28 -1.96
C THR A 153 -5.79 7.43 -0.83
N THR A 154 -6.14 8.22 0.18
CA THR A 154 -5.31 8.43 1.38
C THR A 154 -6.12 8.25 2.67
N ALA A 155 -5.41 7.97 3.77
CA ALA A 155 -5.94 8.03 5.12
C ALA A 155 -4.90 8.52 6.11
N VAL A 156 -5.35 9.05 7.25
CA VAL A 156 -4.54 9.28 8.44
C VAL A 156 -4.97 8.28 9.51
N LEU A 157 -4.03 7.49 10.01
CA LEU A 157 -4.26 6.57 11.12
C LEU A 157 -3.74 7.21 12.39
N VAL A 158 -4.55 7.23 13.44
CA VAL A 158 -4.15 7.78 14.75
C VAL A 158 -4.41 6.75 15.82
N ALA A 159 -3.38 6.36 16.56
CA ALA A 159 -3.45 5.34 17.60
C ALA A 159 -2.59 5.71 18.80
N PRO A 160 -2.80 5.08 19.96
CA PRO A 160 -1.81 5.10 21.03
C PRO A 160 -0.45 4.61 20.52
N CYS A 161 0.63 5.29 20.92
CA CYS A 161 1.97 4.89 20.54
C CYS A 161 2.35 3.51 21.12
N ALA A 162 3.05 2.71 20.31
CA ALA A 162 3.65 1.47 20.73
C ALA A 162 4.87 1.70 21.65
N GLU A 163 5.15 0.75 22.54
CA GLU A 163 6.35 0.79 23.39
C GLU A 163 7.60 0.29 22.66
N SER A 164 7.43 -0.46 21.57
CA SER A 164 8.52 -0.99 20.74
C SER A 164 8.05 -1.29 19.30
N PRO A 165 8.96 -1.44 18.32
CA PRO A 165 8.58 -1.72 16.94
C PRO A 165 7.77 -3.01 16.74
N THR A 166 7.83 -3.95 17.69
CA THR A 166 7.15 -5.24 17.66
C THR A 166 6.15 -5.39 18.81
N ASP A 167 5.54 -4.29 19.24
CA ASP A 167 4.51 -4.28 20.28
C ASP A 167 3.19 -4.84 19.74
N GLU A 168 2.97 -6.14 19.95
CA GLU A 168 1.76 -6.87 19.53
C GLU A 168 0.48 -6.33 20.20
N ASP A 169 0.57 -5.71 21.39
CA ASP A 169 -0.58 -5.14 22.09
C ASP A 169 -1.03 -3.79 21.49
N ARG A 170 -0.18 -3.17 20.66
CA ARG A 170 -0.39 -1.86 20.02
C ARG A 170 -0.26 -1.92 18.50
N ASN A 171 -0.38 -3.10 17.92
CA ASN A 171 -0.35 -3.27 16.47
C ASN A 171 -1.63 -2.73 15.82
N LEU A 172 -1.49 -2.38 14.54
CA LEU A 172 -2.60 -2.13 13.63
C LEU A 172 -2.43 -3.06 12.44
N LYS A 173 -3.54 -3.57 11.90
CA LYS A 173 -3.51 -4.42 10.71
C LYS A 173 -3.98 -3.65 9.49
N LEU A 174 -3.10 -3.50 8.52
CA LEU A 174 -3.44 -3.08 7.17
C LEU A 174 -3.97 -4.29 6.41
N LYS A 175 -5.16 -4.16 5.83
CA LYS A 175 -5.84 -5.23 5.11
C LYS A 175 -5.86 -4.93 3.63
N PHE A 176 -5.60 -5.97 2.84
CA PHE A 176 -5.63 -5.94 1.39
C PHE A 176 -6.86 -6.74 0.94
N PRO A 177 -8.02 -6.07 0.72
CA PRO A 177 -9.24 -6.76 0.32
C PRO A 177 -9.13 -7.32 -1.10
N ASP A 178 -9.87 -8.38 -1.40
CA ASP A 178 -10.02 -8.94 -2.75
C ASP A 178 -11.48 -8.82 -3.27
N GLU A 179 -11.65 -9.16 -4.55
CA GLU A 179 -12.95 -9.15 -5.23
C GLU A 179 -13.98 -10.13 -4.65
N GLU A 180 -13.57 -11.18 -3.94
CA GLU A 180 -14.50 -12.13 -3.29
C GLU A 180 -15.13 -11.55 -2.00
N THR A 181 -15.38 -10.25 -2.00
CA THR A 181 -16.21 -9.61 -0.97
C THR A 181 -17.69 -9.97 -1.16
N TYR A 182 -18.04 -11.21 -0.82
CA TYR A 182 -19.42 -11.66 -0.63
C TYR A 182 -20.08 -10.83 0.51
N PRO A 183 -21.40 -10.57 0.48
CA PRO A 183 -22.04 -9.74 1.50
C PRO A 183 -22.12 -10.50 2.83
N GLY A 184 -21.10 -10.37 3.67
CA GLY A 184 -21.14 -10.99 4.99
C GLY A 184 -19.86 -10.96 5.80
N TYR A 185 -18.69 -11.04 5.16
CA TYR A 185 -17.41 -11.04 5.88
C TYR A 185 -16.30 -10.45 5.01
N PRO A 186 -15.41 -9.59 5.55
CA PRO A 186 -14.23 -9.16 4.83
C PRO A 186 -13.25 -10.34 4.74
N VAL A 187 -13.29 -11.06 3.63
CA VAL A 187 -12.12 -11.82 3.19
C VAL A 187 -11.11 -10.78 2.68
N HIS A 188 -9.87 -10.93 3.12
CA HIS A 188 -8.76 -10.11 2.70
C HIS A 188 -7.73 -11.07 2.14
N PHE A 189 -7.13 -10.69 1.02
CA PHE A 189 -6.05 -11.42 0.37
C PHE A 189 -4.80 -11.45 1.25
N ALA A 190 -4.51 -10.34 1.93
CA ALA A 190 -3.39 -10.26 2.85
C ALA A 190 -3.67 -9.31 4.02
N GLU A 191 -2.92 -9.47 5.09
CA GLU A 191 -2.85 -8.52 6.20
C GLU A 191 -1.42 -8.28 6.66
N ALA A 192 -1.07 -7.02 6.92
CA ALA A 192 0.23 -6.63 7.46
C ALA A 192 0.08 -5.93 8.81
N SER A 193 0.80 -6.41 9.82
CA SER A 193 0.80 -5.83 11.18
C SER A 193 1.90 -4.78 11.31
N ILE A 194 1.53 -3.55 11.68
CA ILE A 194 2.44 -2.43 11.88
C ILE A 194 2.26 -1.80 13.26
N THR A 195 3.25 -1.05 13.73
CA THR A 195 3.18 -0.24 14.96
C THR A 195 3.63 1.19 14.68
N PHE A 196 3.12 2.16 15.44
CA PHE A 196 3.57 3.55 15.37
C PHE A 196 4.31 3.95 16.63
N LEU A 197 5.50 4.54 16.46
CA LEU A 197 6.38 4.96 17.55
C LEU A 197 6.32 6.48 17.75
N ASN A 198 6.66 6.91 18.96
CA ASN A 198 6.54 8.30 19.38
C ASN A 198 7.50 9.26 18.66
N ASP A 199 8.54 8.75 18.01
CA ASP A 199 9.48 9.51 17.19
C ASP A 199 9.03 9.62 15.73
N GLY A 200 7.81 9.17 15.40
CA GLY A 200 7.28 9.17 14.05
C GLY A 200 7.81 8.03 13.17
N THR A 201 8.49 7.03 13.74
CA THR A 201 8.89 5.83 13.00
C THR A 201 7.84 4.70 13.12
N ILE A 202 7.91 3.76 12.19
CA ILE A 202 6.96 2.66 12.02
C ILE A 202 7.70 1.34 12.24
N GLY A 203 7.12 0.46 13.05
CA GLY A 203 7.53 -0.94 13.16
C GLY A 203 6.67 -1.85 12.26
N LEU A 204 7.22 -3.00 11.90
CA LEU A 204 6.54 -4.04 11.13
C LEU A 204 6.70 -5.38 11.84
N ILE A 205 5.58 -6.04 12.12
CA ILE A 205 5.51 -7.36 12.78
C ILE A 205 5.32 -8.40 11.69
N GLN A 206 6.44 -8.93 11.18
CA GLN A 206 6.45 -9.81 10.01
C GLN A 206 5.77 -11.16 10.27
N ASP A 207 5.86 -11.69 11.49
CA ASP A 207 5.29 -12.98 11.90
C ASP A 207 3.77 -12.97 12.09
N GLU A 208 3.17 -11.79 12.18
CA GLU A 208 1.71 -11.60 12.15
C GLU A 208 1.20 -11.11 10.80
N SER A 209 2.11 -10.90 9.84
CA SER A 209 1.75 -10.48 8.49
C SER A 209 1.66 -11.70 7.59
N GLU A 210 0.55 -11.87 6.90
CA GLU A 210 0.28 -13.06 6.08
C GLU A 210 -0.41 -12.72 4.76
N VAL A 211 -0.21 -13.61 3.78
CA VAL A 211 -1.02 -13.68 2.57
C VAL A 211 -1.86 -14.95 2.68
N LYS A 212 -3.17 -14.83 2.50
CA LYS A 212 -4.08 -15.98 2.65
C LYS A 212 -3.94 -16.92 1.49
N GLU A 213 -3.93 -18.22 1.79
CA GLU A 213 -3.86 -19.30 0.79
C GLU A 213 -2.56 -19.29 -0.03
N TYR A 214 -1.55 -18.48 0.34
CA TYR A 214 -0.25 -18.42 -0.31
C TYR A 214 0.87 -18.37 0.70
N GLN A 215 1.97 -19.05 0.41
CA GLN A 215 3.19 -19.01 1.23
C GLN A 215 4.44 -19.15 0.35
N PRO A 216 5.59 -18.59 0.76
CA PRO A 216 6.86 -18.90 0.12
C PRO A 216 7.30 -20.34 0.43
N ASP A 217 7.82 -21.04 -0.56
CA ASP A 217 8.46 -22.33 -0.39
C ASP A 217 9.90 -22.18 0.17
N SER A 218 10.64 -23.29 0.30
CA SER A 218 12.02 -23.26 0.81
C SER A 218 13.03 -22.51 -0.07
N ASN A 219 12.63 -22.08 -1.27
CA ASN A 219 13.42 -21.31 -2.23
C ASN A 219 12.90 -19.88 -2.39
N ASP A 220 12.05 -19.41 -1.46
CA ASP A 220 11.40 -18.11 -1.47
C ASP A 220 10.48 -17.90 -2.70
N GLN A 221 9.94 -18.99 -3.28
CA GLN A 221 8.98 -18.92 -4.39
C GLN A 221 7.56 -19.04 -3.87
N TRP A 222 6.64 -18.23 -4.40
CA TRP A 222 5.25 -18.25 -3.95
C TRP A 222 4.52 -19.50 -4.47
N ILE A 223 3.81 -20.18 -3.57
CA ILE A 223 2.95 -21.32 -3.87
C ILE A 223 1.59 -21.15 -3.19
N SER A 224 0.54 -21.71 -3.78
CA SER A 224 -0.76 -21.83 -3.12
C SER A 224 -0.69 -22.91 -2.02
N ASP A 225 -1.25 -22.65 -0.84
CA ASP A 225 -1.29 -23.57 0.32
C ASP A 225 -2.27 -24.76 0.14
#